data_AF-A0A371Q561-F1
#
_entry.id   AF-A0A371Q561-F1
#
_cell.length_a   1.000
_cell.length_b   1.000
_cell.length_c   1.000
_cell.angle_alpha   90.00
_cell.angle_beta   90.00
_cell.angle_gamma   90.00
#
_symmetry.space_group_name_H-M   'P 1'
#
loop_
_entity.id
_entity.type
_entity.pdbx_description
1 polymer ?
#
loop_
_entity_poly.entity_id
_entity_poly.type
_entity_poly.pdbx_seq_one_letter_code
_entity_poly.pdbx_strand_id
1 'polypeptide(L)'
;MSTDTPEGAGAERERPPARRPQQRKQVLLRLDPLIHDALARWADDELRSANAQIEFLLRKALSDAGRLPRGAGAIPRRGRPPKAKDPEGDQGDQGGQSGRSD
;
A
#
# COMPACT_ATOMS: atom_id res chain seq x y z
N MET A 1 52.47 -6.83 19.28
CA MET A 1 51.28 -6.15 19.86
C MET A 1 50.39 -5.84 18.66
N SER A 2 49.36 -6.62 18.29
CA SER A 2 48.10 -6.94 19.02
C SER A 2 47.49 -5.65 19.55
N THR A 3 46.27 -5.20 19.26
CA THR A 3 45.04 -5.68 18.58
C THR A 3 44.49 -4.44 17.80
N ASP A 4 43.45 -4.44 16.97
CA ASP A 4 42.07 -4.75 17.31
C ASP A 4 41.19 -4.70 16.05
N THR A 5 40.35 -5.71 15.91
CA THR A 5 39.17 -5.71 15.04
C THR A 5 37.99 -5.34 15.93
N PRO A 6 37.23 -4.31 15.58
CA PRO A 6 35.85 -4.55 15.16
C PRO A 6 35.49 -3.57 14.01
N GLU A 7 34.52 -3.83 13.14
CA GLU A 7 33.11 -3.91 13.46
C GLU A 7 32.36 -4.48 12.26
N GLY A 8 31.41 -5.35 12.58
CA GLY A 8 30.07 -5.24 12.03
C GLY A 8 29.95 -5.33 10.52
N ALA A 9 30.02 -6.56 10.00
CA ALA A 9 29.26 -6.93 8.81
C ALA A 9 27.76 -6.73 9.10
N GLY A 10 27.31 -5.48 8.98
CA GLY A 10 25.91 -5.13 8.88
C GLY A 10 25.42 -5.67 7.55
N ALA A 11 25.01 -6.94 7.53
CA ALA A 11 24.19 -7.47 6.47
C ALA A 11 22.92 -6.62 6.42
N GLU A 12 22.95 -5.59 5.58
CA GLU A 12 21.78 -4.85 5.14
C GLU A 12 20.83 -5.90 4.58
N ARG A 13 19.88 -6.32 5.43
CA ARG A 13 18.76 -7.14 5.00
C ARG A 13 18.02 -6.29 3.99
N GLU A 14 18.32 -6.48 2.72
CA GLU A 14 17.66 -5.84 1.59
C GLU A 14 16.16 -5.95 1.85
N ARG A 15 15.55 -4.82 2.21
CA ARG A 15 14.11 -4.77 2.38
C ARG A 15 13.52 -5.03 1.00
N PRO A 16 12.69 -6.07 0.82
CA PRO A 16 12.13 -6.37 -0.48
C PRO A 16 11.40 -5.11 -1.00
N PRO A 17 11.55 -4.79 -2.30
CA PRO A 17 11.07 -3.53 -2.84
C PRO A 17 9.58 -3.39 -2.55
N ALA A 18 9.20 -2.26 -1.95
CA ALA A 18 7.81 -1.95 -1.66
C ALA A 18 6.99 -2.05 -2.96
N ARG A 19 5.98 -2.94 -2.98
CA ARG A 19 5.10 -3.12 -4.14
C ARG A 19 4.51 -1.76 -4.51
N ARG A 20 4.71 -1.35 -5.77
CA ARG A 20 4.09 -0.14 -6.32
C ARG A 20 2.57 -0.22 -6.12
N PRO A 21 1.90 0.86 -5.67
CA PRO A 21 0.46 0.85 -5.47
C PRO A 21 -0.23 0.54 -6.80
N GLN A 22 -0.81 -0.65 -6.91
CA GLN A 22 -1.61 -1.00 -8.07
C GLN A 22 -2.90 -0.21 -8.03
N GLN A 23 -3.26 0.43 -9.15
CA GLN A 23 -4.52 1.13 -9.27
C GLN A 23 -5.67 0.13 -9.07
N ARG A 24 -6.58 0.44 -8.15
CA ARG A 24 -7.73 -0.41 -7.86
C ARG A 24 -8.69 -0.35 -9.04
N LYS A 25 -9.06 -1.51 -9.58
CA LYS A 25 -10.09 -1.62 -10.61
C LYS A 25 -11.47 -1.41 -9.98
N GLN A 26 -12.24 -0.48 -10.53
CA GLN A 26 -13.65 -0.30 -10.17
C GLN A 26 -14.50 -1.22 -11.06
N VAL A 27 -15.42 -1.97 -10.45
CA VAL A 27 -16.31 -2.91 -11.14
C VAL A 27 -17.72 -2.69 -10.61
N LEU A 28 -18.70 -2.60 -11.51
CA LEU A 28 -20.11 -2.57 -11.15
C LEU A 28 -20.60 -4.01 -10.93
N LEU A 29 -21.08 -4.30 -9.72
CA LEU A 29 -21.65 -5.60 -9.36
C LEU A 29 -23.17 -5.52 -9.41
N ARG A 30 -23.81 -6.54 -9.99
CA ARG A 30 -25.25 -6.76 -9.85
C ARG A 30 -25.45 -7.74 -8.70
N LEU A 31 -26.05 -7.26 -7.62
CA LEU A 31 -26.34 -8.04 -6.42
C LEU A 31 -27.84 -7.98 -6.16
N ASP A 32 -28.37 -9.06 -5.58
CA ASP A 32 -29.68 -9.01 -4.95
C ASP A 32 -29.67 -7.96 -3.83
N PRO A 33 -30.69 -7.08 -3.72
CA PRO A 33 -30.73 -6.04 -2.69
C PRO A 33 -30.64 -6.59 -1.26
N LEU A 34 -31.26 -7.74 -0.97
CA LEU A 34 -31.24 -8.33 0.36
C LEU A 34 -29.84 -8.86 0.72
N ILE A 35 -29.12 -9.37 -0.28
CA ILE A 35 -27.71 -9.79 -0.10
C ILE A 35 -26.84 -8.58 0.15
N HIS A 36 -27.02 -7.51 -0.61
CA HIS A 36 -26.29 -6.26 -0.40
C HIS A 36 -26.50 -5.72 1.03
N ASP A 37 -27.74 -5.72 1.50
CA ASP A 37 -28.05 -5.22 2.85
C ASP A 37 -27.47 -6.11 3.95
N ALA A 38 -27.48 -7.42 3.77
CA ALA A 38 -26.83 -8.35 4.71
C ALA A 38 -25.31 -8.12 4.78
N LEU A 39 -24.66 -7.88 3.63
CA LEU A 39 -23.23 -7.55 3.58
C LEU A 39 -22.92 -6.20 4.23
N ALA A 40 -23.78 -5.20 4.02
CA ALA A 40 -23.63 -3.88 4.63
C ALA A 40 -23.72 -3.95 6.16
N ARG A 41 -24.75 -4.63 6.70
CA ARG A 41 -24.90 -4.83 8.15
C ARG A 41 -23.72 -5.58 8.76
N TRP A 42 -23.27 -6.66 8.12
CA TRP A 42 -22.10 -7.41 8.60
C TRP A 42 -20.82 -6.55 8.57
N ALA A 43 -20.65 -5.71 7.55
CA ALA A 43 -19.53 -4.78 7.50
C ALA A 43 -19.59 -3.78 8.68
N ASP A 44 -20.78 -3.26 9.00
CA ASP A 44 -20.96 -2.33 10.11
C ASP A 44 -20.64 -2.98 11.46
N ASP A 45 -21.08 -4.22 11.69
CA ASP A 45 -20.77 -5.00 12.91
C ASP A 45 -19.26 -5.19 13.11
N GLU A 46 -18.53 -5.37 12.01
CA GLU A 46 -17.07 -5.54 12.03
C GLU A 46 -16.30 -4.22 11.92
N LEU A 47 -17.01 -3.09 11.99
CA LEU A 47 -16.50 -1.75 11.76
C LEU A 47 -15.66 -1.75 10.49
N ARG A 48 -16.21 -2.12 9.33
CA ARG A 48 -15.59 -2.12 7.99
C ARG A 48 -16.49 -1.37 7.01
N SER A 49 -15.93 -0.89 5.90
CA SER A 49 -16.81 -0.46 4.80
C SER A 49 -17.31 -1.69 4.04
N ALA A 50 -18.49 -1.59 3.42
CA ALA A 50 -19.05 -2.67 2.60
C ALA A 50 -18.04 -3.16 1.53
N ASN A 51 -17.32 -2.23 0.86
CA ASN A 51 -16.29 -2.60 -0.12
C ASN A 51 -15.12 -3.37 0.50
N ALA A 52 -14.69 -3.00 1.71
CA ALA A 52 -13.64 -3.73 2.41
C ALA A 52 -14.11 -5.13 2.82
N GLN A 53 -15.37 -5.27 3.20
CA GLN A 53 -15.97 -6.57 3.53
C GLN A 53 -16.05 -7.48 2.30
N ILE A 54 -16.54 -6.95 1.17
CA ILE A 54 -16.60 -7.69 -0.10
C ILE A 54 -15.20 -8.15 -0.52
N GLU A 55 -14.19 -7.26 -0.47
CA GLU A 55 -12.81 -7.62 -0.80
C GLU A 55 -12.25 -8.72 0.11
N PHE A 56 -12.53 -8.66 1.41
CA PHE A 56 -12.14 -9.70 2.36
C PHE A 56 -12.75 -11.05 1.99
N LEU A 57 -14.06 -11.09 1.70
CA LEU A 57 -14.77 -12.32 1.33
C LEU A 57 -14.26 -12.90 0.02
N LEU A 58 -14.01 -12.06 -1.00
CA LEU A 58 -13.46 -12.50 -2.27
C LEU A 58 -12.06 -13.11 -2.11
N ARG A 59 -11.19 -12.49 -1.31
CA ARG A 59 -9.86 -13.04 -1.02
C ARG A 59 -9.93 -14.34 -0.25
N LYS A 60 -10.80 -14.42 0.76
CA LYS A 60 -11.02 -15.65 1.52
C LYS A 60 -11.48 -16.77 0.59
N ALA A 61 -12.51 -16.54 -0.21
CA ALA A 61 -13.02 -17.52 -1.17
C ALA A 61 -11.97 -17.96 -2.19
N LEU A 62 -11.18 -17.03 -2.73
CA LEU A 62 -10.07 -17.36 -3.63
C LEU A 62 -8.97 -18.16 -2.94
N SER A 63 -8.65 -17.83 -1.69
CA SER A 63 -7.66 -18.56 -0.89
C SER A 63 -8.12 -19.97 -0.60
N ASP A 64 -9.35 -20.13 -0.12
CA ASP A 64 -9.97 -21.42 0.19
C ASP A 64 -10.07 -22.31 -1.06
N ALA A 65 -10.31 -21.70 -2.23
CA ALA A 65 -10.31 -22.40 -3.51
C ALA A 65 -8.91 -22.68 -4.09
N GLY A 66 -7.82 -22.23 -3.44
CA GLY A 66 -6.45 -22.36 -3.95
C GLY A 66 -6.15 -21.50 -5.20
N ARG A 67 -6.95 -20.45 -5.45
CA ARG A 67 -6.90 -19.59 -6.64
C ARG A 67 -6.39 -18.17 -6.37
N LEU A 68 -5.98 -17.87 -5.15
CA LEU A 68 -5.46 -16.55 -4.80
C LEU A 68 -4.14 -16.28 -5.55
N PRO A 69 -4.04 -15.21 -6.37
CA PRO A 69 -2.81 -14.90 -7.10
C PRO A 69 -1.65 -14.59 -6.15
N ARG A 70 -0.45 -15.14 -6.41
CA ARG A 70 0.78 -14.84 -5.63
C ARG A 70 1.15 -13.34 -5.60
N GLY A 71 0.69 -12.60 -6.61
CA GLY A 71 0.86 -11.15 -6.74
C GLY A 71 -0.14 -10.29 -5.96
N ALA A 72 -1.17 -10.87 -5.35
CA ALA A 72 -2.17 -10.09 -4.61
C ALA A 72 -1.52 -9.49 -3.34
N GLY A 73 -1.44 -8.16 -3.25
CA GLY A 73 -0.90 -7.47 -2.07
C GLY A 73 -1.77 -7.65 -0.83
N ALA A 74 -1.21 -7.43 0.37
CA ALA A 74 -1.99 -7.41 1.61
C ALA A 74 -3.05 -6.30 1.59
N ILE A 75 -4.16 -6.50 2.30
CA ILE A 75 -5.20 -5.47 2.46
C ILE A 75 -4.57 -4.27 3.21
N PRO A 76 -4.60 -3.06 2.64
CA PRO A 76 -4.05 -1.87 3.30
C PRO A 76 -4.73 -1.62 4.65
N ARG A 77 -3.95 -1.24 5.67
CA ARG A 77 -4.51 -0.91 6.98
C ARG A 77 -5.38 0.35 6.92
N ARG A 78 -6.41 0.38 7.75
CA ARG A 78 -7.31 1.53 7.91
C ARG A 78 -6.51 2.81 8.22
N GLY A 79 -6.91 3.91 7.58
CA GLY A 79 -6.47 5.26 7.93
C GLY A 79 -5.11 5.72 7.38
N ARG A 80 -4.35 4.88 6.67
CA ARG A 80 -3.06 5.30 6.10
C ARG A 80 -3.03 5.11 4.59
N PRO A 81 -3.18 6.19 3.80
CA PRO A 81 -2.72 6.19 2.42
C PRO A 81 -1.23 5.80 2.40
N PRO A 82 -0.80 4.88 1.54
CA PRO A 82 0.62 4.66 1.32
C PRO A 82 1.23 5.98 0.84
N LYS A 83 2.36 6.41 1.42
CA LYS A 83 3.10 7.58 0.92
C LYS A 83 3.56 7.24 -0.50
N ALA A 84 3.00 7.92 -1.51
CA ALA A 84 3.55 7.88 -2.85
C ALA A 84 4.98 8.46 -2.79
N LYS A 85 5.95 7.78 -3.37
CA LYS A 85 7.22 8.41 -3.75
C LYS A 85 7.01 8.87 -5.18
N ASP A 86 6.85 10.17 -5.38
CA ASP A 86 6.75 10.76 -6.71
C ASP A 86 8.09 10.55 -7.45
N PRO A 87 8.08 10.10 -8.72
CA PRO A 87 9.24 10.16 -9.57
C PRO A 87 9.31 11.56 -10.22
N GLU A 88 10.43 12.23 -9.95
CA GLU A 88 11.00 13.38 -10.69
C GLU A 88 10.28 14.73 -10.72
N GLY A 89 11.07 15.74 -10.38
CA GLY A 89 10.88 17.16 -10.65
C GLY A 89 12.24 17.84 -10.72
N ASP A 90 13.12 17.35 -11.59
CA ASP A 90 14.19 18.17 -12.16
C ASP A 90 13.55 19.21 -13.07
N GLN A 91 13.61 20.48 -12.67
CA GLN A 91 13.77 21.69 -13.49
C GLN A 91 13.12 22.92 -12.85
N GLY A 92 13.94 23.97 -12.72
CA GLY A 92 13.54 25.37 -12.71
C GLY A 92 13.45 26.02 -11.33
N ASP A 93 14.40 26.90 -11.00
CA ASP A 93 14.21 28.31 -11.34
C ASP A 93 15.48 29.13 -11.10
N GLN A 94 15.81 29.95 -12.10
CA GLN A 94 16.85 30.98 -12.07
C GLN A 94 16.18 32.28 -11.65
N GLY A 95 16.64 32.92 -10.57
CA GLY A 95 16.24 34.30 -10.31
C GLY A 95 16.58 34.80 -8.91
N GLY A 96 17.45 35.81 -8.82
CA GLY A 96 17.61 36.59 -7.59
C GLY A 96 18.98 37.25 -7.43
N GLN A 97 19.18 38.37 -8.12
CA GLN A 97 20.27 39.33 -7.84
C GLN A 97 20.19 39.85 -6.40
N SER A 98 21.34 40.10 -5.78
CA SER A 98 21.76 41.39 -5.17
C SER A 98 22.70 41.18 -3.98
N GLY A 99 23.86 41.85 -4.01
CA GLY A 99 24.81 41.87 -2.89
C GLY A 99 26.25 42.11 -3.30
N ARG A 100 26.54 43.23 -4.00
CA ARG A 100 27.89 43.80 -3.99
C ARG A 100 28.18 44.27 -2.57
N SER A 101 29.21 43.73 -1.97
CA SER A 101 29.91 44.29 -0.82
C SER A 101 31.41 44.24 -1.14
N ASP A 102 32.10 45.28 -0.69
CA ASP A 102 33.50 45.69 -0.94
C ASP A 102 33.80 46.41 -2.26
#